data_AF-A0A0D7BP79-F1
#
_entry.id   AF-A0A0D7BP79-F1
#
_cell.length_a   1.000
_cell.length_b   1.000
_cell.length_c   1.000
_cell.angle_alpha   90.00
_cell.angle_beta   90.00
_cell.angle_gamma   90.00
#
_symmetry.space_group_name_H-M   'P 1'
#
loop_
_entity.id
_entity.type
_entity.pdbx_description
1 polymer ?
#
loop_
_entity_poly.entity_id
_entity_poly.type
_entity_poly.pdbx_seq_one_letter_code
_entity_poly.pdbx_strand_id
1 'polypeptide(L)'
;MPSGINLKSILLFGILGSFSVYFLYHNPALLLSKTTSKKTTPHSVMSWKSRASTHPEPSTFEPSLASLTLLAVRDTPVAQNVPTLSVYNDRTAITASGDVLVLSQEDYDQIVALAGSVHALPETGEFRNTWRVSHAMTSKPIDHVFLATDNGLKEVGVYGYDKEKKELKKPVGDITHLPGEISEIMEVVLEGRVGYDKAQEKTEIVEKVKAIIPA
;
A
#
# COMPACT_ATOMS: atom_id res chain seq x y z
N MET A 1 -18.67 73.43 5.13
CA MET A 1 -19.37 74.17 4.05
C MET A 1 -18.35 75.03 3.31
N PRO A 2 -18.41 75.24 1.99
CA PRO A 2 -19.27 74.60 0.98
C PRO A 2 -18.53 74.14 -0.30
N SER A 3 -19.32 73.52 -1.20
CA SER A 3 -19.23 73.54 -2.67
C SER A 3 -18.10 72.76 -3.37
N GLY A 4 -18.33 71.99 -4.42
CA GLY A 4 -19.57 71.75 -5.15
C GLY A 4 -19.34 70.74 -6.28
N ILE A 5 -20.35 69.89 -6.49
CA ILE A 5 -20.44 68.97 -7.62
C ILE A 5 -20.69 69.82 -8.87
N ASN A 6 -19.86 69.68 -9.91
CA ASN A 6 -20.16 70.23 -11.23
C ASN A 6 -20.58 69.09 -12.17
N LEU A 7 -21.89 69.01 -12.34
CA LEU A 7 -22.61 68.09 -13.20
C LEU A 7 -22.68 68.73 -14.59
N LYS A 8 -21.72 68.43 -15.49
CA LYS A 8 -21.81 68.76 -16.92
C LYS A 8 -20.71 68.03 -17.69
N SER A 9 -21.02 66.83 -18.19
CA SER A 9 -20.67 66.36 -19.55
C SER A 9 -21.03 64.88 -19.67
N ILE A 10 -22.31 64.64 -19.90
CA ILE A 10 -22.80 63.44 -20.59
C ILE A 10 -22.63 63.73 -22.08
N LEU A 11 -21.90 62.88 -22.81
CA LEU A 11 -22.26 62.50 -24.19
C LEU A 11 -21.32 61.41 -24.76
N LEU A 12 -21.93 60.24 -24.94
CA LEU A 12 -21.80 59.27 -26.04
C LEU A 12 -20.40 58.93 -26.60
N PHE A 13 -19.91 57.76 -26.23
CA PHE A 13 -19.41 56.71 -27.15
C PHE A 13 -19.74 55.38 -26.45
N GLY A 14 -20.33 54.36 -27.05
CA GLY A 14 -20.32 53.91 -28.43
C GLY A 14 -20.30 52.39 -28.31
N ILE A 15 -21.45 51.78 -28.60
CA ILE A 15 -21.73 50.35 -28.60
C ILE A 15 -20.67 49.62 -29.45
N LEU A 16 -19.96 48.64 -28.89
CA LEU A 16 -19.43 47.44 -29.58
C LEU A 16 -18.56 46.61 -28.63
N GLY A 17 -19.17 45.61 -28.01
CA GLY A 17 -18.44 44.65 -27.17
C GLY A 17 -19.25 43.42 -26.72
N SER A 18 -20.40 43.15 -27.37
CA SER A 18 -21.23 41.96 -27.08
C SER A 18 -21.22 41.01 -28.27
N PHE A 19 -20.07 40.40 -28.57
CA PHE A 19 -20.00 39.29 -29.53
C PHE A 19 -18.95 38.22 -29.19
N SER A 20 -18.57 38.07 -27.91
CA SER A 20 -17.65 37.00 -27.49
C SER A 20 -18.27 35.90 -26.61
N VAL A 21 -19.59 35.95 -26.37
CA VAL A 21 -20.29 34.95 -25.53
C VAL A 21 -21.29 34.09 -26.32
N TYR A 22 -21.70 34.50 -27.52
CA TYR A 22 -22.71 33.76 -28.29
C TYR A 22 -22.16 32.52 -29.03
N PHE A 23 -20.85 32.44 -29.27
CA PHE A 23 -20.24 31.29 -29.96
C PHE A 23 -20.09 30.04 -29.09
N LEU A 24 -20.25 30.14 -27.77
CA LEU A 24 -20.15 29.01 -26.84
C LEU A 24 -21.48 28.24 -26.66
N TYR A 25 -22.61 28.79 -27.10
CA TYR A 25 -23.93 28.22 -26.77
C TYR A 25 -24.55 27.37 -27.89
N HIS A 26 -24.00 27.35 -29.11
CA HIS A 26 -24.60 26.67 -30.27
C HIS A 26 -23.70 25.61 -30.92
N ASN A 27 -22.61 25.21 -30.26
CA ASN A 27 -21.75 24.12 -30.72
C ASN A 27 -21.57 23.06 -29.63
N PRO A 28 -22.54 22.14 -29.43
CA PRO A 28 -22.38 21.03 -28.48
C PRO A 28 -21.30 20.03 -28.92
N ALA A 29 -20.64 20.22 -30.07
CA ALA A 29 -19.65 19.32 -30.63
C ALA A 29 -18.18 19.62 -30.22
N LEU A 30 -17.90 20.69 -29.47
CA LEU A 30 -16.52 21.12 -29.15
C LEU A 30 -16.11 20.97 -27.66
N LEU A 31 -16.93 20.33 -26.83
CA LEU A 31 -16.60 19.98 -25.44
C LEU A 31 -16.62 18.47 -25.18
N LEU A 32 -16.27 17.67 -26.18
CA LEU A 32 -15.76 16.32 -25.95
C LEU A 32 -14.23 16.37 -25.96
N SER A 33 -13.63 16.89 -24.88
CA SER A 33 -12.31 16.40 -24.52
C SER A 33 -12.51 14.93 -24.14
N LYS A 34 -12.20 14.03 -25.07
CA LYS A 34 -11.90 12.65 -24.71
C LYS A 34 -10.72 12.73 -23.74
N THR A 35 -11.00 12.77 -22.45
CA THR A 35 -10.05 12.33 -21.44
C THR A 35 -9.87 10.85 -21.72
N THR A 36 -8.92 10.55 -22.61
CA THR A 36 -8.37 9.23 -22.74
C THR A 36 -7.70 8.98 -21.39
N SER A 37 -8.48 8.45 -20.43
CA SER A 37 -7.95 7.80 -19.26
C SER A 37 -6.99 6.77 -19.82
N LYS A 38 -5.70 7.08 -19.75
CA LYS A 38 -4.64 6.10 -20.03
C LYS A 38 -4.98 4.97 -19.07
N LYS A 39 -5.48 3.86 -19.61
CA LYS A 39 -5.71 2.64 -18.85
C LYS A 39 -4.31 2.20 -18.44
N THR A 40 -3.82 2.74 -17.33
CA THR A 40 -2.62 2.25 -16.67
C THR A 40 -2.97 0.83 -16.30
N THR A 41 -2.55 -0.11 -17.14
CA THR A 41 -2.48 -1.50 -16.71
C THR A 41 -1.74 -1.45 -15.38
N PRO A 42 -2.32 -1.91 -14.27
CA PRO A 42 -1.63 -1.88 -12.99
C PRO A 42 -0.30 -2.59 -13.22
N HIS A 43 0.79 -1.84 -13.07
CA HIS A 43 2.11 -2.45 -13.02
C HIS A 43 2.02 -3.41 -11.83
N SER A 44 2.30 -4.69 -12.05
CA SER A 44 2.23 -5.64 -10.94
C SER A 44 3.31 -5.26 -9.94
N VAL A 45 2.93 -5.10 -8.67
CA VAL A 45 3.84 -4.84 -7.55
C VAL A 45 4.83 -5.99 -7.32
N MET A 46 4.59 -7.14 -7.96
CA MET A 46 5.54 -8.25 -8.03
C MET A 46 6.89 -7.81 -8.60
N SER A 47 7.95 -8.54 -8.23
CA SER A 47 9.32 -8.25 -8.61
C SER A 47 9.83 -6.91 -8.07
N TRP A 48 9.26 -6.41 -6.97
CA TRP A 48 9.72 -5.17 -6.34
C TRP A 48 11.17 -5.29 -5.87
N LYS A 49 11.59 -6.47 -5.41
CA LYS A 49 12.91 -6.70 -4.84
C LYS A 49 14.01 -6.55 -5.89
N SER A 50 13.75 -6.94 -7.14
CA SER A 50 14.71 -6.78 -8.24
C SER A 50 14.81 -5.35 -8.77
N ARG A 51 13.78 -4.52 -8.51
CA ARG A 51 13.77 -3.09 -8.86
C ARG A 51 14.31 -2.21 -7.74
N ALA A 52 14.29 -2.68 -6.51
CA ALA A 52 14.80 -1.94 -5.36
C ALA A 52 16.34 -1.79 -5.44
N SER A 53 16.84 -0.64 -4.97
CA SER A 53 18.27 -0.41 -4.83
C SER A 53 18.74 -0.68 -3.41
N THR A 54 20.03 -0.98 -3.22
CA THR A 54 20.59 -1.08 -1.87
C THR A 54 20.54 0.30 -1.17
N HIS A 55 20.16 0.31 0.11
CA HIS A 55 20.21 1.53 0.92
C HIS A 55 21.66 2.06 0.98
N PRO A 56 21.91 3.38 0.83
CA PRO A 56 23.26 3.94 0.80
C PRO A 56 24.09 3.61 2.03
N GLU A 57 23.44 3.58 3.20
CA GLU A 57 24.07 3.19 4.47
C GLU A 57 23.24 2.11 5.16
N PRO A 58 23.38 0.83 4.77
CA PRO A 58 22.51 -0.23 5.27
C PRO A 58 22.83 -0.60 6.73
N SER A 59 24.07 -0.39 7.18
CA SER A 59 24.51 -0.76 8.53
C SER A 59 24.10 0.25 9.62
N THR A 60 23.77 1.48 9.24
CA THR A 60 23.39 2.56 10.16
C THR A 60 21.88 2.78 10.22
N PHE A 61 21.11 2.05 9.42
CA PHE A 61 19.65 2.13 9.45
C PHE A 61 19.11 1.59 10.78
N GLU A 62 18.25 2.37 11.42
CA GLU A 62 17.61 2.04 12.70
C GLU A 62 16.09 1.90 12.50
N PRO A 63 15.57 0.66 12.45
CA PRO A 63 14.13 0.39 12.46
C PRO A 63 13.43 1.07 13.62
N SER A 64 12.32 1.74 13.35
CA SER A 64 11.49 2.34 14.40
C SER A 64 10.01 2.09 14.14
N LEU A 65 9.24 1.92 15.21
CA LEU A 65 7.79 1.80 15.11
C LEU A 65 7.14 3.09 14.57
N ALA A 66 7.73 4.26 14.85
CA ALA A 66 7.22 5.56 14.40
C ALA A 66 7.36 5.79 12.89
N SER A 67 8.36 5.17 12.25
CA SER A 67 8.54 5.24 10.79
C SER A 67 7.97 4.02 10.05
N LEU A 68 7.52 2.99 10.77
CA LEU A 68 6.99 1.77 10.18
C LEU A 68 5.71 2.07 9.41
N THR A 69 5.64 1.60 8.16
CA THR A 69 4.43 1.63 7.34
C THR A 69 3.78 0.26 7.27
N LEU A 70 4.58 -0.78 6.99
CA LEU A 70 4.12 -2.16 6.88
C LEU A 70 5.12 -3.09 7.54
N LEU A 71 4.64 -4.08 8.29
CA LEU A 71 5.45 -5.17 8.81
C LEU A 71 4.78 -6.49 8.47
N ALA A 72 5.53 -7.44 7.97
CA ALA A 72 5.08 -8.80 7.76
C ALA A 72 6.00 -9.77 8.48
N VAL A 73 5.40 -10.64 9.29
CA VAL A 73 6.10 -11.67 10.07
C VAL A 73 5.49 -13.03 9.78
N ARG A 74 6.27 -14.07 10.04
CA ARG A 74 5.87 -15.46 9.82
C ARG A 74 5.99 -16.25 11.11
N ASP A 75 4.90 -16.91 11.45
CA ASP A 75 4.78 -17.84 12.56
C ASP A 75 4.76 -19.27 12.04
N THR A 76 5.58 -20.11 12.68
CA THR A 76 5.70 -21.54 12.42
C THR A 76 5.69 -22.28 13.76
N PRO A 77 5.45 -23.59 13.79
CA PRO A 77 5.46 -24.34 15.05
C PRO A 77 6.74 -24.23 15.89
N VAL A 78 7.87 -23.86 15.27
CA VAL A 78 9.20 -23.80 15.93
C VAL A 78 9.80 -22.40 16.02
N ALA A 79 9.18 -21.42 15.35
CA ALA A 79 9.66 -20.04 15.33
C ALA A 79 8.49 -19.09 15.16
N GLN A 80 8.37 -18.12 16.06
CA GLN A 80 7.32 -17.10 16.08
C GLN A 80 7.94 -15.74 15.76
N ASN A 81 7.13 -14.82 15.23
CA ASN A 81 7.47 -13.44 14.91
C ASN A 81 8.74 -13.33 14.07
N VAL A 82 8.94 -14.23 13.10
CA VAL A 82 10.10 -14.18 12.20
C VAL A 82 9.87 -13.11 11.14
N PRO A 83 10.66 -12.02 11.09
CA PRO A 83 10.47 -10.99 10.07
C PRO A 83 10.55 -11.56 8.66
N THR A 84 9.67 -11.09 7.80
CA THR A 84 9.64 -11.43 6.37
C THR A 84 9.87 -10.19 5.51
N LEU A 85 9.18 -9.11 5.83
CA LEU A 85 9.32 -7.81 5.16
C LEU A 85 8.94 -6.72 6.15
N SER A 86 9.71 -5.64 6.21
CA SER A 86 9.24 -4.39 6.82
C SER A 86 9.47 -3.24 5.85
N VAL A 87 8.54 -2.30 5.80
CA VAL A 87 8.57 -1.12 4.91
C VAL A 87 8.33 0.12 5.75
N TYR A 88 9.11 1.16 5.52
CA TYR A 88 9.13 2.40 6.29
C TYR A 88 8.72 3.60 5.43
N ASN A 89 8.33 4.70 6.07
CA ASN A 89 7.77 5.89 5.41
C ASN A 89 8.75 6.65 4.50
N ASP A 90 10.05 6.36 4.61
CA ASP A 90 11.12 6.85 3.74
C ASP A 90 11.35 5.93 2.52
N ARG A 91 10.49 4.91 2.35
CA ARG A 91 10.56 3.84 1.33
C ARG A 91 11.68 2.83 1.56
N THR A 92 12.32 2.84 2.72
CA THR A 92 13.22 1.77 3.11
C THR A 92 12.42 0.48 3.30
N ALA A 93 12.97 -0.64 2.82
CA ALA A 93 12.44 -1.97 3.03
C ALA A 93 13.53 -2.89 3.60
N ILE A 94 13.18 -3.71 4.58
CA ILE A 94 14.08 -4.73 5.14
C ILE A 94 13.51 -6.12 4.85
N THR A 95 14.29 -6.95 4.16
CA THR A 95 13.93 -8.32 3.79
C THR A 95 14.15 -9.32 4.93
N ALA A 96 13.68 -10.56 4.77
CA ALA A 96 13.91 -11.63 5.75
C ALA A 96 15.41 -11.91 6.00
N SER A 97 16.26 -11.68 5.00
CA SER A 97 17.73 -11.83 5.11
C SER A 97 18.40 -10.66 5.82
N GLY A 98 17.66 -9.57 6.09
CA GLY A 98 18.19 -8.31 6.59
C GLY A 98 18.80 -7.41 5.51
N ASP A 99 18.42 -7.58 4.24
CA ASP A 99 18.81 -6.62 3.21
C ASP A 99 18.04 -5.32 3.42
N VAL A 100 18.76 -4.21 3.59
CA VAL A 100 18.17 -2.87 3.67
C VAL A 100 18.17 -2.29 2.26
N LEU A 101 16.97 -2.17 1.70
CA LEU A 101 16.71 -1.76 0.33
C LEU A 101 15.91 -0.46 0.31
N VAL A 102 15.95 0.27 -0.79
CA VAL A 102 15.13 1.45 -1.05
C VAL A 102 14.21 1.13 -2.22
N LEU A 103 12.91 1.19 -1.96
CA LEU A 103 11.88 0.96 -2.96
C LEU A 103 11.80 2.15 -3.94
N SER A 104 11.36 1.88 -5.17
CA SER A 104 10.86 2.96 -6.03
C SER A 104 9.63 3.60 -5.38
N GLN A 105 9.33 4.87 -5.70
CA GLN A 105 8.10 5.51 -5.20
C GLN A 105 6.85 4.73 -5.63
N GLU A 106 6.84 4.26 -6.88
CA GLU A 106 5.74 3.47 -7.44
C GLU A 106 5.52 2.16 -6.68
N ASP A 107 6.59 1.41 -6.40
CA ASP A 107 6.49 0.15 -5.64
C ASP A 107 6.02 0.41 -4.21
N TYR A 108 6.54 1.44 -3.55
CA TYR A 108 6.09 1.82 -2.21
C TYR A 108 4.59 2.13 -2.20
N ASP A 109 4.12 3.01 -3.08
CA ASP A 109 2.72 3.43 -3.13
C ASP A 109 1.80 2.23 -3.40
N GLN A 110 2.19 1.31 -4.28
CA GLN A 110 1.42 0.10 -4.58
C GLN A 110 1.38 -0.88 -3.41
N ILE A 111 2.50 -1.11 -2.72
CA ILE A 111 2.54 -1.98 -1.54
C ILE A 111 1.63 -1.42 -0.44
N VAL A 112 1.70 -0.11 -0.19
CA VAL A 112 0.87 0.56 0.83
C VAL A 112 -0.61 0.53 0.46
N ALA A 113 -0.96 0.82 -0.80
CA ALA A 113 -2.33 0.77 -1.27
C ALA A 113 -2.93 -0.65 -1.21
N LEU A 114 -2.12 -1.66 -1.55
CA LEU A 114 -2.53 -3.06 -1.48
C LEU A 114 -2.76 -3.51 -0.04
N ALA A 115 -1.86 -3.17 0.87
CA ALA A 115 -2.05 -3.43 2.29
C ALA A 115 -3.29 -2.71 2.84
N GLY A 116 -3.51 -1.46 2.44
CA GLY A 116 -4.73 -0.72 2.77
C GLY A 116 -6.00 -1.45 2.32
N SER A 117 -6.01 -1.99 1.11
CA SER A 117 -7.12 -2.78 0.58
C SER A 117 -7.37 -4.05 1.39
N VAL A 118 -6.31 -4.74 1.81
CA VAL A 118 -6.40 -5.94 2.67
C VAL A 118 -7.00 -5.60 4.05
N HIS A 119 -6.65 -4.46 4.62
CA HIS A 119 -7.22 -4.00 5.90
C HIS A 119 -8.63 -3.41 5.77
N ALA A 120 -9.13 -3.19 4.56
CA ALA A 120 -10.51 -2.79 4.30
C ALA A 120 -11.47 -4.00 4.16
N LEU A 121 -10.93 -5.22 4.10
CA LEU A 121 -11.72 -6.45 4.07
C LEU A 121 -12.46 -6.67 5.40
N PRO A 122 -13.58 -7.42 5.38
CA PRO A 122 -14.31 -7.73 6.60
C PRO A 122 -13.44 -8.49 7.60
N GLU A 123 -13.63 -8.21 8.88
CA GLU A 123 -12.98 -8.97 9.94
C GLU A 123 -13.47 -10.43 9.93
N THR A 124 -12.54 -11.37 10.12
CA THR A 124 -12.86 -12.80 10.09
C THR A 124 -13.55 -13.30 11.37
N GLY A 125 -13.48 -12.52 12.45
CA GLY A 125 -13.90 -12.92 13.80
C GLY A 125 -13.05 -14.02 14.43
N GLU A 126 -12.01 -14.51 13.73
CA GLU A 126 -11.05 -15.47 14.25
C GLU A 126 -9.91 -14.73 14.96
N PHE A 127 -9.13 -15.46 15.76
CA PHE A 127 -7.98 -14.91 16.48
C PHE A 127 -7.05 -14.14 15.53
N ARG A 128 -6.70 -12.90 15.92
CA ARG A 128 -5.84 -11.99 15.16
C ARG A 128 -6.29 -11.74 13.72
N ASN A 129 -7.61 -11.73 13.48
CA ASN A 129 -8.20 -11.48 12.16
C ASN A 129 -7.62 -12.38 11.06
N THR A 130 -7.45 -13.67 11.39
CA THR A 130 -6.74 -14.62 10.52
C THR A 130 -7.67 -15.24 9.48
N TRP A 131 -7.31 -15.11 8.20
CA TRP A 131 -7.89 -15.84 7.08
C TRP A 131 -7.27 -17.23 7.01
N ARG A 132 -8.09 -18.28 7.02
CA ARG A 132 -7.61 -19.66 7.09
C ARG A 132 -7.88 -20.41 5.80
N VAL A 133 -6.85 -20.67 5.01
CA VAL A 133 -6.95 -21.52 3.82
C VAL A 133 -7.20 -22.98 4.24
N SER A 134 -8.06 -23.68 3.51
CA SER A 134 -8.37 -25.09 3.73
C SER A 134 -7.21 -25.98 3.29
N HIS A 135 -6.71 -26.80 4.22
CA HIS A 135 -5.63 -27.76 3.98
C HIS A 135 -5.98 -29.10 4.64
N ALA A 136 -5.52 -30.20 4.01
CA ALA A 136 -5.67 -31.55 4.56
C ALA A 136 -4.83 -31.79 5.84
N MET A 137 -3.73 -31.04 6.00
CA MET A 137 -2.81 -31.15 7.13
C MET A 137 -2.86 -29.90 8.00
N THR A 138 -2.71 -30.10 9.31
CA THR A 138 -2.50 -29.02 10.29
C THR A 138 -1.04 -28.56 10.27
N SER A 139 -0.67 -27.56 11.09
CA SER A 139 0.70 -27.06 11.23
C SER A 139 1.26 -26.31 10.01
N LYS A 140 0.38 -25.64 9.25
CA LYS A 140 0.82 -24.66 8.27
C LYS A 140 1.26 -23.35 8.96
N PRO A 141 2.18 -22.61 8.35
CA PRO A 141 2.61 -21.32 8.87
C PRO A 141 1.45 -20.31 8.85
N ILE A 142 1.54 -19.30 9.72
CA ILE A 142 0.68 -18.12 9.69
C ILE A 142 1.55 -16.93 9.32
N ASP A 143 1.17 -16.23 8.26
CA ASP A 143 1.80 -14.97 7.89
C ASP A 143 0.92 -13.84 8.41
N HIS A 144 1.51 -12.94 9.20
CA HIS A 144 0.82 -11.79 9.77
C HIS A 144 1.30 -10.53 9.07
N VAL A 145 0.37 -9.75 8.53
CA VAL A 145 0.64 -8.45 7.91
C VAL A 145 0.06 -7.37 8.81
N PHE A 146 0.92 -6.45 9.22
CA PHE A 146 0.60 -5.26 10.00
C PHE A 146 0.70 -4.03 9.12
N LEU A 147 -0.30 -3.18 9.19
CA LEU A 147 -0.31 -1.86 8.55
C LEU A 147 -0.39 -0.77 9.61
N ALA A 148 0.49 0.22 9.53
CA ALA A 148 0.43 1.39 10.36
C ALA A 148 -0.75 2.28 9.97
N THR A 149 -1.50 2.70 10.99
CA THR A 149 -2.64 3.61 10.88
C THR A 149 -2.54 4.67 11.98
N ASP A 150 -3.34 5.72 11.88
CA ASP A 150 -3.43 6.76 12.90
C ASP A 150 -3.79 6.21 14.30
N ASN A 151 -4.43 5.04 14.35
CA ASN A 151 -4.87 4.37 15.58
C ASN A 151 -3.94 3.23 16.02
N GLY A 152 -2.72 3.17 15.47
CA GLY A 152 -1.75 2.10 15.72
C GLY A 152 -1.69 1.07 14.60
N LEU A 153 -1.18 -0.12 14.91
CA LEU A 153 -1.02 -1.20 13.92
C LEU A 153 -2.29 -2.02 13.83
N LYS A 154 -2.85 -2.12 12.62
CA LYS A 154 -3.89 -3.09 12.30
C LYS A 154 -3.27 -4.37 11.80
N GLU A 155 -3.88 -5.51 12.11
CA GLU A 155 -3.35 -6.83 11.79
C GLU A 155 -4.32 -7.63 10.92
N VAL A 156 -3.76 -8.34 9.92
CA VAL A 156 -4.43 -9.41 9.16
C VAL A 156 -3.51 -10.63 9.13
N GLY A 157 -4.01 -11.78 9.58
CA GLY A 157 -3.30 -13.05 9.49
C GLY A 157 -3.73 -13.88 8.28
N VAL A 158 -2.84 -14.72 7.75
CA VAL A 158 -3.13 -15.72 6.72
C VAL A 158 -2.52 -17.06 7.12
N TYR A 159 -3.36 -18.01 7.52
CA TYR A 159 -2.93 -19.37 7.82
C TYR A 159 -2.86 -20.19 6.53
N GLY A 160 -1.66 -20.74 6.28
CA GLY A 160 -1.41 -21.67 5.19
C GLY A 160 -1.59 -21.03 3.82
N TYR A 161 -1.06 -19.83 3.60
CA TYR A 161 -1.08 -19.25 2.26
C TYR A 161 -0.51 -20.21 1.21
N ASP A 162 -1.22 -20.32 0.10
CA ASP A 162 -0.87 -21.14 -1.05
C ASP A 162 -1.30 -20.40 -2.33
N LYS A 163 -0.49 -20.49 -3.39
CA LYS A 163 -0.75 -19.77 -4.64
C LYS A 163 -1.94 -20.34 -5.40
N GLU A 164 -2.19 -21.64 -5.27
CA GLU A 164 -3.22 -22.36 -6.01
C GLU A 164 -4.45 -22.63 -5.15
N LYS A 165 -4.27 -22.94 -3.86
CA LYS A 165 -5.37 -23.22 -2.94
C LYS A 165 -5.90 -21.92 -2.33
N LYS A 166 -7.10 -21.55 -2.73
CA LYS A 166 -7.78 -20.35 -2.23
C LYS A 166 -9.00 -20.64 -1.37
N GLU A 167 -9.55 -21.85 -1.37
CA GLU A 167 -10.73 -22.17 -0.56
C GLU A 167 -10.46 -21.92 0.94
N LEU A 168 -11.39 -21.24 1.62
CA LEU A 168 -11.29 -20.97 3.04
C LEU A 168 -11.84 -22.15 3.85
N LYS A 169 -11.19 -22.45 4.99
CA LYS A 169 -11.65 -23.47 5.93
C LYS A 169 -13.03 -23.14 6.52
N LYS A 170 -13.31 -21.86 6.72
CA LYS A 170 -14.61 -21.31 7.11
C LYS A 170 -14.87 -20.06 6.27
N PRO A 171 -16.08 -19.86 5.73
CA PRO A 171 -16.43 -18.61 5.05
C PRO A 171 -16.35 -17.40 5.98
N VAL A 172 -16.07 -16.23 5.41
CA VAL A 172 -16.13 -14.92 6.09
C VAL A 172 -17.25 -14.11 5.45
N GLY A 173 -18.43 -14.11 6.08
CA GLY A 173 -19.66 -13.67 5.40
C GLY A 173 -19.92 -14.54 4.17
N ASP A 174 -20.05 -13.91 3.00
CA ASP A 174 -20.26 -14.59 1.72
C ASP A 174 -18.95 -15.01 1.02
N ILE A 175 -17.80 -14.69 1.62
CA ILE A 175 -16.49 -14.97 1.03
C ILE A 175 -16.07 -16.39 1.38
N THR A 176 -16.02 -17.27 0.38
CA THR A 176 -15.63 -18.68 0.51
C THR A 176 -14.21 -18.98 0.04
N HIS A 177 -13.58 -18.03 -0.65
CA HIS A 177 -12.22 -18.13 -1.17
C HIS A 177 -11.39 -16.93 -0.70
N LEU A 178 -10.09 -17.12 -0.55
CA LEU A 178 -9.14 -16.11 -0.15
C LEU A 178 -9.22 -14.93 -1.14
N PRO A 179 -9.54 -13.71 -0.66
CA PRO A 179 -9.59 -12.52 -1.50
C PRO A 179 -8.33 -12.32 -2.35
N GLY A 180 -8.50 -11.72 -3.52
CA GLY A 180 -7.41 -11.50 -4.48
C GLY A 180 -6.33 -10.58 -3.88
N GLU A 181 -6.76 -9.57 -3.13
CA GLU A 181 -5.93 -8.60 -2.43
C GLU A 181 -5.03 -9.28 -1.40
N ILE A 182 -5.58 -10.25 -0.64
CA ILE A 182 -4.78 -11.05 0.30
C ILE A 182 -3.77 -11.91 -0.45
N SER A 183 -4.19 -12.52 -1.57
CA SER A 183 -3.25 -13.32 -2.36
C SER A 183 -2.10 -12.47 -2.91
N GLU A 184 -2.40 -11.29 -3.42
CA GLU A 184 -1.42 -10.40 -3.99
C GLU A 184 -0.45 -9.86 -2.92
N ILE A 185 -0.93 -9.43 -1.74
CA ILE A 185 -0.02 -8.95 -0.69
C ILE A 185 0.88 -10.08 -0.18
N MET A 186 0.36 -11.31 -0.13
CA MET A 186 1.15 -12.46 0.29
C MET A 186 2.27 -12.77 -0.70
N GLU A 187 2.05 -12.59 -2.00
CA GLU A 187 3.13 -12.73 -2.98
C GLU A 187 4.20 -11.63 -2.82
N VAL A 188 3.80 -10.37 -2.56
CA VAL A 188 4.74 -9.26 -2.26
C VAL A 188 5.60 -9.57 -1.04
N VAL A 189 4.94 -9.97 0.05
CA VAL A 189 5.58 -10.26 1.32
C VAL A 189 6.55 -11.43 1.18
N LEU A 190 6.13 -12.51 0.52
CA LEU A 190 6.97 -13.69 0.32
C LEU A 190 8.15 -13.46 -0.62
N GLU A 191 8.06 -12.48 -1.53
CA GLU A 191 9.21 -12.01 -2.30
C GLU A 191 10.35 -11.51 -1.39
N GLY A 192 10.02 -10.91 -0.24
CA GLY A 192 10.99 -10.54 0.81
C GLY A 192 11.78 -11.72 1.39
N ARG A 193 11.33 -12.96 1.18
CA ARG A 193 12.04 -14.19 1.57
C ARG A 193 12.84 -14.84 0.45
N VAL A 194 12.77 -14.34 -0.79
CA VAL A 194 13.51 -14.93 -1.91
C VAL A 194 15.01 -14.79 -1.64
N GLY A 195 15.72 -15.92 -1.65
CA GLY A 195 17.15 -15.97 -1.30
C GLY A 195 17.45 -15.94 0.20
N TYR A 196 16.44 -16.12 1.07
CA TYR A 196 16.66 -16.24 2.51
C TYR A 196 17.34 -17.56 2.86
N ASP A 197 18.51 -17.45 3.49
CA ASP A 197 19.23 -18.52 4.16
C ASP A 197 19.53 -18.07 5.59
N LYS A 198 19.10 -18.87 6.58
CA LYS A 198 19.32 -18.55 8.00
C LYS A 198 20.81 -18.43 8.33
N ALA A 199 21.67 -19.18 7.64
CA ALA A 199 23.11 -19.13 7.86
C ALA A 199 23.76 -17.82 7.35
N GLN A 200 23.09 -17.10 6.47
CA GLN A 200 23.57 -15.84 5.87
C GLN A 200 22.77 -14.61 6.35
N GLU A 201 21.88 -14.81 7.31
CA GLU A 201 21.04 -13.74 7.85
C GLU A 201 21.90 -12.65 8.49
N LYS A 202 21.63 -11.39 8.15
CA LYS A 202 22.22 -10.23 8.84
C LYS A 202 21.53 -10.06 10.19
N THR A 203 21.96 -10.86 11.16
CA THR A 203 21.26 -10.99 12.45
C THR A 203 21.05 -9.66 13.16
N GLU A 204 22.01 -8.73 13.12
CA GLU A 204 21.87 -7.44 13.80
C GLU A 204 20.61 -6.66 13.37
N ILE A 205 20.43 -6.44 12.06
CA ILE A 205 19.28 -5.67 11.57
C ILE A 205 17.97 -6.43 11.74
N VAL A 206 18.00 -7.76 11.61
CA VAL A 206 16.82 -8.61 11.84
C VAL A 206 16.38 -8.57 13.30
N GLU A 207 17.31 -8.60 14.26
CA GLU A 207 17.00 -8.44 15.68
C GLU A 207 16.47 -7.03 15.99
N LYS A 208 16.98 -5.97 15.34
CA LYS A 208 16.40 -4.62 15.44
C LYS A 208 14.94 -4.58 14.96
N VAL A 209 14.63 -5.24 13.84
CA VAL A 209 13.24 -5.36 13.36
C VAL A 209 12.39 -6.18 14.35
N LYS A 210 12.92 -7.26 14.92
CA LYS A 210 12.19 -8.06 15.92
C LYS A 210 11.83 -7.25 17.17
N ALA A 211 12.72 -6.35 17.59
CA ALA A 211 12.51 -5.51 18.77
C ALA A 211 11.32 -4.53 18.63
N ILE A 212 10.84 -4.27 17.40
CA ILE A 212 9.70 -3.39 17.14
C ILE A 212 8.42 -4.15 16.76
N ILE A 213 8.44 -5.49 16.76
CA ILE A 213 7.24 -6.29 16.50
C ILE A 213 6.27 -6.15 17.69
N PRO A 214 4.98 -5.89 17.44
CA PRO A 214 3.97 -5.86 18.50
C PRO A 214 3.91 -7.17 19.29
N ALA A 215 3.74 -7.05 20.61
CA ALA A 215 3.55 -8.18 21.51
C ALA A 215 2.20 -8.89 21.28
#